data_AF-A0A4Q5WSR3-F1
#
_entry.id   AF-A0A4Q5WSR3-F1
#
_cell.length_a   1.000
_cell.length_b   1.000
_cell.length_c   1.000
_cell.angle_alpha   90.00
_cell.angle_beta   90.00
_cell.angle_gamma   90.00
#
_symmetry.space_group_name_H-M   'P 1'
#
loop_
_entity.id
_entity.type
_entity.pdbx_description
1 polymer ?
#
loop_
_entity_poly.entity_id
_entity_poly.type
_entity_poly.pdbx_seq_one_letter_code
_entity_poly.pdbx_strand_id
1 'polypeptide(L)'
;MDLLQRLALSVVLSCFSESAIAQQTPAPPVVHTEAWWNSPWGEDDRLGNVNNLTPEGVKRATTLVKTGKVYALGIPTAPESAAYGTRQYSVERTPGPSADFTSN
;
A
#
# COMPACT_ATOMS: atom_id res chain seq x y z
N MET A 1 -13.63 -64.81 -5.21
CA MET A 1 -13.83 -63.36 -5.38
C MET A 1 -13.74 -63.08 -6.87
N ASP A 2 -14.88 -63.09 -7.53
CA ASP A 2 -15.01 -63.25 -8.97
C ASP A 2 -14.53 -62.02 -9.76
N LEU A 3 -14.05 -62.26 -10.98
CA LEU A 3 -13.55 -61.23 -11.90
C LEU A 3 -14.59 -60.13 -12.15
N LEU A 4 -15.88 -60.47 -12.12
CA LEU A 4 -17.00 -59.53 -12.18
C LEU A 4 -17.02 -58.54 -11.01
N GLN A 5 -16.68 -59.00 -9.80
CA GLN A 5 -16.69 -58.17 -8.59
C GLN A 5 -15.52 -57.18 -8.58
N ARG A 6 -14.39 -57.54 -9.19
CA ARG A 6 -13.23 -56.65 -9.38
C ARG A 6 -13.46 -55.59 -10.44
N LEU A 7 -14.15 -55.94 -11.53
CA LEU A 7 -14.54 -55.01 -12.60
C LEU A 7 -15.59 -53.99 -12.13
N ALA A 8 -16.58 -54.43 -11.36
CA ALA A 8 -17.58 -53.55 -10.76
C ALA A 8 -16.94 -52.53 -9.78
N LEU A 9 -15.95 -52.98 -9.00
CA LEU A 9 -15.25 -52.12 -8.04
C LEU A 9 -14.34 -51.09 -8.73
N SER A 10 -13.72 -51.43 -9.87
CA SER A 10 -12.85 -50.52 -10.62
C SER A 10 -13.63 -49.44 -11.39
N VAL A 11 -14.84 -49.74 -11.87
CA VAL A 11 -15.69 -48.74 -12.55
C VAL A 11 -16.27 -47.73 -11.57
N VAL A 12 -16.66 -48.16 -10.37
CA VAL A 12 -17.19 -47.25 -9.33
C VAL A 12 -16.13 -46.31 -8.77
N LEU A 13 -14.87 -46.76 -8.68
CA LEU A 13 -13.77 -45.93 -8.17
C LEU A 13 -13.30 -44.85 -9.17
N SER A 14 -13.64 -44.98 -10.46
CA SER A 14 -13.24 -44.01 -11.49
C SER A 14 -14.13 -42.76 -11.56
N CYS A 15 -15.29 -42.74 -10.89
CA CYS A 15 -16.22 -41.62 -10.94
C CYS A 15 -16.01 -40.55 -9.84
N PHE A 16 -15.01 -40.74 -8.96
CA PHE A 16 -14.74 -39.82 -7.85
C PHE A 16 -13.53 -38.89 -8.10
N SER A 17 -12.98 -38.87 -9.31
CA SER A 17 -11.71 -38.18 -9.62
C SER A 17 -11.85 -36.73 -10.09
N GLU A 18 -13.05 -36.24 -10.41
CA GLU A 18 -13.22 -34.84 -10.82
C GLU A 18 -13.36 -33.96 -9.59
N SER A 19 -12.23 -33.75 -8.92
CA SER A 19 -12.03 -32.55 -8.12
C SER A 19 -12.07 -31.38 -9.10
N ALA A 20 -13.25 -30.80 -9.30
CA ALA A 20 -13.37 -29.49 -9.94
C ALA A 20 -12.48 -28.54 -9.14
N ILE A 21 -11.36 -28.12 -9.72
CA ILE A 21 -10.62 -26.96 -9.21
C ILE A 21 -11.54 -25.79 -9.51
N ALA A 22 -12.41 -25.45 -8.56
CA ALA A 22 -13.19 -24.23 -8.65
C ALA A 22 -12.19 -23.08 -8.80
N GLN A 23 -12.05 -22.55 -10.02
CA GLN A 23 -11.36 -21.29 -10.22
C GLN A 23 -12.13 -20.28 -9.37
N GLN A 24 -11.49 -19.79 -8.31
CA GLN A 24 -12.04 -18.79 -7.44
C GLN A 24 -12.40 -17.59 -8.32
N THR A 25 -13.69 -17.44 -8.59
CA THR A 25 -14.19 -16.30 -9.37
C THR A 25 -13.75 -15.06 -8.61
N PRO A 26 -13.02 -14.11 -9.24
CA PRO A 26 -12.66 -12.88 -8.58
C PRO A 26 -13.92 -12.28 -7.98
N ALA A 27 -13.91 -12.08 -6.67
CA ALA A 27 -15.03 -11.42 -6.02
C ALA A 27 -15.28 -10.09 -6.74
N PRO A 28 -16.53 -9.72 -7.03
CA PRO A 28 -16.83 -8.42 -7.60
C PRO A 28 -16.19 -7.34 -6.72
N PRO A 29 -15.66 -6.25 -7.31
CA PRO A 29 -15.04 -5.18 -6.53
C PRO A 29 -16.02 -4.72 -5.46
N VAL A 30 -15.56 -4.70 -4.21
CA VAL A 30 -16.35 -4.18 -3.10
C VAL A 30 -16.63 -2.71 -3.39
N VAL A 31 -17.89 -2.38 -3.62
CA VAL A 31 -18.33 -1.00 -3.75
C VAL A 31 -18.42 -0.43 -2.35
N HIS A 32 -17.51 0.49 -2.02
CA HIS A 32 -17.60 1.30 -0.81
C HIS A 32 -18.84 2.19 -0.92
N THR A 33 -19.79 1.99 0.00
CA THR A 33 -21.07 2.73 0.05
C THR A 33 -21.10 3.74 1.18
N GLU A 34 -20.10 3.71 2.05
CA GLU A 34 -19.88 4.69 3.08
C GLU A 34 -19.57 6.08 2.48
N ALA A 35 -20.13 7.10 3.12
CA ALA A 35 -19.76 8.48 2.86
C ALA A 35 -18.24 8.67 3.09
N TRP A 36 -17.55 9.29 2.13
CA TRP A 36 -16.10 9.57 2.26
C TRP A 36 -15.78 10.44 3.49
N TRP A 37 -16.79 11.12 4.04
CA TRP A 37 -16.72 12.09 5.14
C TRP A 37 -17.31 11.57 6.47
N ASN A 38 -17.34 10.26 6.72
CA ASN A 38 -17.59 9.77 8.10
C ASN A 38 -16.38 10.07 9.02
N SER A 39 -16.05 11.35 9.10
CA SER A 39 -14.94 11.96 9.81
C SER A 39 -15.53 12.80 10.94
N PRO A 40 -14.92 12.81 12.14
CA PRO A 40 -15.35 13.66 13.24
C PRO A 40 -15.24 15.17 12.94
N TRP A 41 -14.62 15.54 11.82
CA TRP A 41 -14.34 16.93 11.43
C TRP A 41 -15.37 17.53 10.45
N GLY A 42 -16.36 16.75 10.01
CA GLY A 42 -17.46 17.22 9.17
C GLY A 42 -17.27 16.98 7.66
N GLU A 43 -18.32 17.28 6.89
CA GLU A 43 -18.42 17.00 5.45
C GLU A 43 -17.49 17.87 4.60
N ASP A 44 -17.27 19.12 4.99
CA ASP A 44 -16.43 20.05 4.24
C ASP A 44 -14.93 19.94 4.57
N ASP A 45 -14.55 19.09 5.53
CA ASP A 45 -13.17 18.95 5.98
C ASP A 45 -12.27 18.38 4.86
N ARG A 46 -11.12 19.04 4.66
CA ARG A 46 -10.09 18.64 3.70
C ARG A 46 -8.77 18.26 4.38
N LEU A 47 -8.67 18.41 5.70
CA LEU A 47 -7.44 18.20 6.48
C LEU A 47 -7.40 16.82 7.12
N GLY A 48 -8.55 16.24 7.45
CA GLY A 48 -8.66 14.93 8.09
C GLY A 48 -7.98 14.91 9.46
N ASN A 49 -7.20 13.87 9.73
CA ASN A 49 -6.55 13.69 11.04
C ASN A 49 -5.46 14.70 11.36
N VAL A 50 -5.06 15.56 10.42
CA VAL A 50 -4.19 16.71 10.71
C VAL A 50 -4.85 17.64 11.73
N ASN A 51 -6.18 17.70 11.79
CA ASN A 51 -6.94 18.45 12.79
C ASN A 51 -6.66 18.03 14.25
N ASN A 52 -6.08 16.85 14.48
CA ASN A 52 -5.64 16.42 15.82
C ASN A 52 -4.36 17.15 16.30
N LEU A 53 -3.64 17.86 15.42
CA LEU A 53 -2.42 18.58 15.76
C LEU A 53 -2.76 19.95 16.35
N THR A 54 -2.90 20.03 17.68
CA THR A 54 -3.20 21.30 18.38
C THR A 54 -1.92 22.01 18.87
N PRO A 55 -1.97 23.34 19.12
CA PRO A 55 -0.86 24.08 19.73
C PRO A 55 -0.37 23.48 21.06
N GLU A 56 -1.29 22.98 21.89
CA GLU A 56 -0.97 22.32 23.15
C GLU A 56 -0.26 20.98 22.91
N GLY A 57 -0.67 20.23 21.88
CA GLY A 57 0.00 19.01 21.43
C GLY A 57 1.44 19.27 21.00
N VAL A 58 1.65 20.32 20.19
CA VAL A 58 2.99 20.76 19.78
C VAL A 58 3.83 21.15 21.01
N LYS A 59 3.29 21.96 21.93
CA LYS A 59 3.98 22.33 23.17
C LYS A 59 4.35 21.10 24.00
N ARG A 60 3.46 20.10 24.15
CA ARG A 60 3.80 18.85 24.83
C ARG A 60 4.92 18.10 24.11
N ALA A 61 4.89 18.01 22.79
CA ALA A 61 5.94 17.35 22.00
C ALA A 61 7.31 18.02 22.19
N THR A 62 7.38 19.35 22.31
CA THR A 62 8.66 20.04 22.57
C THR A 62 9.33 19.62 23.87
N THR A 63 8.55 19.16 24.86
CA THR A 63 9.13 18.67 26.12
C THR A 63 9.92 17.38 25.95
N LEU A 64 9.75 16.64 24.85
CA LEU A 64 10.50 15.42 24.55
C LEU A 64 11.94 15.70 24.05
N VAL A 65 12.22 16.92 23.59
CA VAL A 65 13.55 17.32 23.14
C VAL A 65 14.45 17.55 24.36
N LYS A 66 15.26 16.55 24.72
CA LYS A 66 16.17 16.62 25.88
C LYS A 66 17.64 16.81 25.54
N THR A 67 18.09 16.20 24.44
CA THR A 67 19.52 16.10 24.09
C THR A 67 19.93 16.97 22.91
N GLY A 68 18.96 17.57 22.21
CA GLY A 68 19.21 18.36 21.00
C GLY A 68 19.70 17.54 19.80
N LYS A 69 19.67 16.21 19.85
CA LYS A 69 20.04 15.36 18.72
C LYS A 69 18.97 15.40 17.63
N VAL A 70 19.40 15.53 16.37
CA VAL A 70 18.54 15.56 15.18
C VAL A 70 18.94 14.43 14.25
N TYR A 71 17.96 13.70 13.75
CA TYR A 71 18.15 12.57 12.85
C TYR A 71 17.31 12.77 11.59
N ALA A 72 17.93 12.68 10.42
CA ALA A 72 17.20 12.71 9.15
C ALA A 72 16.52 11.35 8.92
N LEU A 73 15.19 11.35 8.81
CA LEU A 73 14.38 10.13 8.56
C LEU A 73 14.05 9.92 7.07
N GLY A 74 14.48 10.84 6.21
CA GLY A 74 14.32 10.73 4.76
C GLY A 74 15.29 9.72 4.15
N ILE A 75 14.87 9.06 3.07
CA ILE A 75 15.71 8.17 2.27
C ILE A 75 16.42 9.00 1.19
N PRO A 76 17.70 8.73 0.87
CA PRO A 76 18.37 9.34 -0.27
C PRO A 76 17.55 9.17 -1.55
N THR A 77 17.34 10.28 -2.24
CA THR A 77 16.53 10.37 -3.46
C THR A 77 17.48 10.38 -4.65
N ALA A 78 17.56 9.25 -5.35
CA ALA A 78 18.36 9.01 -6.54
C ALA A 78 17.66 8.01 -7.49
N PRO A 79 18.15 7.80 -8.73
CA PRO A 79 17.55 6.85 -9.68
C PRO A 79 17.38 5.42 -9.14
N GLU A 80 18.23 5.01 -8.21
CA GLU A 80 18.21 3.74 -7.50
C GLU A 80 17.26 3.69 -6.29
N SER A 81 16.60 4.80 -5.93
CA SER A 81 15.64 4.84 -4.84
C SER A 81 14.51 3.85 -5.07
N ALA A 82 14.13 3.13 -4.01
CA ALA A 82 13.03 2.18 -4.07
C ALA A 82 11.72 2.89 -4.45
N ALA A 83 11.16 2.49 -5.59
CA ALA A 83 9.85 2.95 -6.07
C ALA A 83 8.94 1.75 -6.32
N TYR A 84 7.65 1.91 -6.02
CA TYR A 84 6.67 0.83 -6.19
C TYR A 84 6.29 0.68 -7.67
N GLY A 85 6.46 -0.53 -8.21
CA GLY A 85 6.07 -0.87 -9.57
C GLY A 85 6.81 -0.02 -10.61
N THR A 86 6.06 0.62 -11.50
CA THR A 86 6.60 1.46 -12.60
C THR A 86 6.68 2.95 -12.24
N ARG A 87 6.53 3.32 -10.96
CA ARG A 87 6.63 4.71 -10.53
C ARG A 87 8.07 5.21 -10.71
N GLN A 88 8.20 6.35 -11.37
CA GLN A 88 9.47 7.05 -11.58
C GLN A 88 9.29 8.53 -11.22
N TYR A 89 10.40 9.20 -10.95
CA TYR A 89 10.45 10.66 -10.85
C TYR A 89 11.73 11.14 -11.53
N SER A 90 11.69 12.36 -12.10
CA SER A 90 12.85 13.05 -12.66
C SER A 90 13.08 14.33 -11.88
N VAL A 91 14.35 14.63 -11.60
CA VAL A 91 14.75 15.89 -10.97
C VAL A 91 15.53 16.70 -11.98
N GLU A 92 14.89 17.74 -12.49
CA GLU A 92 15.56 18.74 -13.31
C GLU A 92 15.87 19.97 -12.44
N ARG A 93 17.10 20.45 -12.52
CA ARG A 93 17.49 21.70 -11.89
C ARG A 93 17.44 22.79 -12.95
N THR A 94 16.48 23.70 -12.86
CA THR A 94 16.52 24.94 -13.64
C THR A 94 17.50 25.92 -12.99
N PRO A 95 18.60 26.30 -13.68
CA PRO A 95 19.54 27.27 -13.15
C PRO A 95 18.88 28.64 -12.99
N GLY A 96 19.18 29.33 -11.88
CA GLY A 96 18.79 30.72 -11.69
C GLY A 96 19.58 31.67 -12.59
N PRO A 97 19.16 32.94 -12.74
CA PRO A 97 19.80 33.91 -13.63
C PRO A 97 21.27 34.22 -13.30
N SER A 98 21.74 33.88 -12.10
CA SER A 98 23.12 34.06 -11.65
C SER A 98 23.84 32.73 -11.40
N ALA A 99 23.38 31.62 -12.00
CA ALA A 99 24.05 30.34 -11.84
C ALA A 99 25.42 30.36 -12.53
N ASP A 100 26.44 29.92 -11.80
CA ASP A 100 27.76 29.67 -12.38
C ASP A 100 27.71 28.37 -13.19
N PHE A 101 28.05 28.48 -14.48
CA PHE A 101 28.07 27.37 -15.43
C PHE A 101 29.49 26.88 -15.72
N THR A 102 30.49 27.41 -15.04
CA THR A 102 31.85 26.92 -15.14
C THR A 102 31.86 25.48 -14.61
N SER A 103 32.33 24.53 -15.43
CA SER A 103 32.45 23.16 -14.94
C SER A 103 33.49 23.11 -13.81
N ASN A 104 33.25 22.28 -12.80
CA ASN A 104 34.32 21.86 -11.88
C ASN A 104 35.44 21.13 -12.62
#